data_AF-A0A9D9SGJ0-F1
#
_entry.id   AF-A0A9D9SGJ0-F1
#
_cell.length_a   1.000
_cell.length_b   1.000
_cell.length_c   1.000
_cell.angle_alpha   90.00
_cell.angle_beta   90.00
_cell.angle_gamma   90.00
#
_symmetry.space_group_name_H-M   'P 1'
#
loop_
_entity.id
_entity.type
_entity.pdbx_description
1 polymer ?
#
loop_
_entity_poly.entity_id
_entity_poly.type
_entity_poly.pdbx_seq_one_letter_code
_entity_poly.pdbx_strand_id
1 'polypeptide(L)'
;MTRPFKVLGVQQIAIGGPDKARLQKLWVDMFGLEVTGTFKSERENVDEDICAIGTGPFKVEVDLMQPLDPDKKPAVHTTPLNHIGLWIDDLPVAVEWLTSQGVRFAPGGIRKGAAGFDITFLHPKANEEFPIGGEGVLIELVQAPAEVVKAFAALAANAH
;
A
#
# COMPACT_ATOMS: atom_id res chain seq x y z
N MET A 1 -14.44 -20.51 10.14
CA MET A 1 -14.63 -19.24 10.88
C MET A 1 -14.81 -18.13 9.87
N THR A 2 -15.68 -17.16 10.13
CA THR A 2 -15.89 -16.01 9.24
C THR A 2 -14.85 -14.95 9.54
N ARG A 3 -14.22 -14.38 8.50
CA ARG A 3 -13.27 -13.27 8.63
C ARG A 3 -13.99 -12.03 9.19
N PRO A 4 -13.49 -11.38 10.26
CA PRO A 4 -14.19 -10.27 10.94
C PRO A 4 -13.95 -8.89 10.32
N PHE A 5 -13.28 -8.83 9.17
CA PHE A 5 -12.98 -7.61 8.41
C PHE A 5 -13.16 -7.87 6.91
N LYS A 6 -13.16 -6.81 6.12
CA LYS A 6 -13.24 -6.83 4.67
C LYS A 6 -12.01 -6.18 4.06
N VAL A 7 -11.49 -6.84 3.03
CA VAL A 7 -10.60 -6.23 2.05
C VAL A 7 -11.51 -5.60 0.99
N LEU A 8 -11.47 -4.29 0.85
CA LEU A 8 -12.43 -3.54 0.03
C LEU A 8 -11.97 -3.41 -1.42
N GLY A 9 -10.70 -3.08 -1.62
CA GLY A 9 -10.10 -2.85 -2.93
C GLY A 9 -8.65 -2.41 -2.81
N VAL A 10 -8.03 -2.09 -3.95
CA VAL A 10 -6.67 -1.53 -3.98
C VAL A 10 -6.73 -0.07 -3.52
N GLN A 11 -5.81 0.29 -2.62
CA GLN A 11 -5.57 1.67 -2.22
C GLN A 11 -4.42 2.28 -3.02
N GLN A 12 -3.26 1.61 -3.07
CA GLN A 12 -2.11 2.09 -3.82
C GLN A 12 -1.32 0.97 -4.51
N ILE A 13 -0.55 1.37 -5.53
CA ILE A 13 0.46 0.55 -6.18
C ILE A 13 1.76 1.32 -6.16
N ALA A 14 2.77 0.80 -5.46
CA ALA A 14 4.05 1.48 -5.34
C ALA A 14 5.05 0.93 -6.36
N ILE A 15 5.66 1.83 -7.12
CA ILE A 15 6.57 1.53 -8.22
C ILE A 15 7.94 2.14 -7.91
N GLY A 16 8.94 1.26 -7.79
CA GLY A 16 10.32 1.65 -7.53
C GLY A 16 11.16 1.79 -8.79
N GLY A 17 11.98 2.83 -8.86
CA GLY A 17 12.98 3.00 -9.91
C GLY A 17 14.21 3.78 -9.43
N PRO A 18 15.35 3.68 -10.13
CA PRO A 18 16.55 4.45 -9.79
C PRO A 18 16.42 5.94 -10.12
N ASP A 19 15.44 6.32 -10.95
CA ASP A 19 15.20 7.70 -11.40
C ASP A 19 13.69 7.93 -11.51
N LYS A 20 13.13 8.73 -10.61
CA LYS A 20 11.70 9.04 -10.56
C LYS A 20 11.25 9.85 -11.77
N ALA A 21 12.12 10.65 -12.40
CA ALA A 21 11.77 11.43 -13.58
C ALA A 21 11.40 10.53 -14.78
N ARG A 22 12.03 9.35 -14.89
CA ARG A 22 11.65 8.35 -15.91
C ARG A 22 10.31 7.70 -15.62
N LEU A 23 9.97 7.50 -14.35
CA LEU A 23 8.65 7.03 -13.95
C LEU A 23 7.58 8.09 -14.26
N GLN A 24 7.81 9.34 -13.84
CA GLN A 24 6.93 10.47 -14.17
C GLN A 24 6.70 10.58 -15.68
N LYS A 25 7.75 10.40 -16.49
CA LYS A 25 7.63 10.46 -17.94
C LYS A 25 6.57 9.49 -18.48
N LEU A 26 6.49 8.28 -17.94
CA LEU A 26 5.46 7.33 -18.37
C LEU A 26 4.11 7.63 -17.72
N TRP A 27 4.08 7.64 -16.39
CA TRP A 27 2.84 7.63 -15.62
C TRP A 27 2.12 8.97 -15.64
N VAL A 28 2.85 10.08 -15.54
CA VAL A 28 2.27 11.42 -15.55
C VAL A 28 2.12 11.90 -16.99
N ASP A 29 3.21 11.97 -17.77
CA ASP A 29 3.13 12.62 -19.09
C ASP A 29 2.36 11.78 -20.13
N MET A 30 2.59 10.45 -20.19
CA MET A 30 2.00 9.61 -21.23
C MET A 30 0.63 9.05 -20.82
N PHE A 31 0.47 8.65 -19.57
CA PHE A 31 -0.79 8.09 -19.07
C PHE A 31 -1.71 9.11 -18.40
N GLY A 32 -1.21 10.32 -18.11
CA GLY A 32 -2.04 11.43 -17.63
C GLY A 32 -2.47 11.32 -16.17
N LEU A 33 -1.72 10.57 -15.34
CA LEU A 33 -1.99 10.54 -13.91
C LEU A 33 -1.76 11.91 -13.27
N GLU A 34 -2.64 12.29 -12.35
CA GLU A 34 -2.49 13.53 -11.59
C GLU A 34 -1.53 13.31 -10.42
N VAL A 35 -0.51 14.17 -10.30
CA VAL A 35 0.34 14.22 -9.11
C VAL A 35 -0.42 14.97 -8.02
N THR A 36 -0.82 14.24 -6.97
CA THR A 36 -1.65 14.76 -5.88
C THR A 36 -0.83 15.11 -4.63
N GLY A 37 0.41 14.65 -4.55
CA GLY A 37 1.32 14.97 -3.45
C GLY A 37 2.74 14.45 -3.70
N THR A 38 3.64 14.79 -2.77
CA THR A 38 5.02 14.30 -2.74
C THR A 38 5.41 14.00 -1.30
N PHE A 39 6.23 12.99 -1.09
CA PHE A 39 6.74 12.63 0.24
C PHE A 39 8.23 12.31 0.17
N LYS A 40 8.97 12.75 1.20
CA LYS A 40 10.40 12.44 1.33
C LYS A 40 10.70 12.01 2.76
N SER A 41 11.48 10.95 2.91
CA SER A 41 11.89 10.43 4.21
C SER A 41 13.30 9.87 4.15
N GLU A 42 14.21 10.48 4.92
CA GLU A 42 15.56 9.94 5.13
C GLU A 42 15.53 8.58 5.82
N ARG A 43 14.60 8.40 6.78
CA ARG A 43 14.43 7.15 7.53
C ARG A 43 14.03 5.99 6.63
N GLU A 44 13.12 6.24 5.70
CA GLU A 44 12.63 5.23 4.75
C GLU A 44 13.45 5.19 3.45
N ASN A 45 14.50 6.02 3.33
CA ASN A 45 15.33 6.17 2.15
C ASN A 45 14.51 6.35 0.86
N VAL A 46 13.55 7.27 0.87
CA VAL A 46 12.59 7.43 -0.25
C VAL A 46 12.31 8.90 -0.57
N ASP A 47 12.21 9.17 -1.86
CA ASP A 47 11.63 10.38 -2.47
C ASP A 47 10.55 9.93 -3.45
N GLU A 48 9.29 10.22 -3.15
CA GLU A 48 8.14 9.70 -3.90
C GLU A 48 7.18 10.79 -4.36
N ASP A 49 6.59 10.57 -5.53
CA ASP A 49 5.44 11.33 -6.01
C ASP A 49 4.20 10.44 -5.90
N ILE A 50 3.16 10.96 -5.27
CA ILE A 50 1.87 10.28 -5.10
C ILE A 50 0.98 10.67 -6.27
N CYS A 51 0.85 9.78 -7.23
CA CYS A 51 -0.02 9.97 -8.38
C CYS A 51 -1.38 9.32 -8.13
N ALA A 52 -2.43 9.73 -8.85
CA ALA A 52 -3.76 9.15 -8.68
C ALA A 52 -4.43 8.78 -10.02
N ILE A 53 -5.16 7.66 -9.99
CA ILE A 53 -6.08 7.22 -11.05
C ILE A 53 -7.47 7.05 -10.44
N GLY A 54 -8.51 7.43 -11.17
CA GLY A 54 -9.89 7.34 -10.69
C GLY A 54 -10.30 8.55 -9.87
N THR A 55 -11.45 8.46 -9.20
CA THR A 55 -12.05 9.60 -8.49
C THR A 55 -12.76 9.17 -7.22
N GLY A 56 -12.85 10.10 -6.27
CA GLY A 56 -13.59 9.92 -5.03
C GLY A 56 -13.16 8.67 -4.25
N PRO A 57 -14.11 7.91 -3.67
CA PRO A 57 -13.81 6.72 -2.86
C PRO A 57 -13.15 5.55 -3.62
N PHE A 58 -13.08 5.61 -4.95
CA PHE A 58 -12.48 4.58 -5.80
C PHE A 58 -11.14 5.03 -6.42
N LYS A 59 -10.62 6.18 -5.97
CA LYS A 59 -9.29 6.65 -6.35
C LYS A 59 -8.24 5.64 -5.87
N VAL A 60 -7.31 5.30 -6.76
CA VAL A 60 -6.15 4.45 -6.48
C VAL A 60 -4.89 5.30 -6.64
N GLU A 61 -4.00 5.22 -5.66
CA GLU A 61 -2.71 5.90 -5.70
C GLU A 61 -1.68 5.06 -6.47
N VAL A 62 -0.78 5.73 -7.18
CA VAL A 62 0.36 5.14 -7.86
C VAL A 62 1.60 5.89 -7.39
N ASP A 63 2.33 5.28 -6.45
CA ASP A 63 3.46 5.93 -5.80
C ASP A 63 4.73 5.68 -6.61
N LEU A 64 5.29 6.74 -7.17
CA LEU A 64 6.51 6.67 -7.96
C LEU A 64 7.70 6.95 -7.05
N MET A 65 8.45 5.92 -6.69
CA MET A 65 9.51 5.99 -5.69
C MET A 65 10.90 5.94 -6.32
N GLN A 66 11.81 6.77 -5.80
CA GLN A 66 13.26 6.58 -5.94
C GLN A 66 13.93 6.62 -4.57
N PRO A 67 15.10 5.98 -4.39
CA PRO A 67 15.87 6.13 -3.17
C PRO A 67 16.46 7.54 -3.06
N LEU A 68 16.63 8.04 -1.83
CA LEU A 68 17.45 9.23 -1.59
C LEU A 68 18.94 8.90 -1.76
N ASP A 69 19.33 7.70 -1.35
CA ASP A 69 20.67 7.15 -1.49
C ASP A 69 20.58 5.69 -1.99
N PRO A 70 21.05 5.38 -3.22
CA PRO A 70 20.89 4.05 -3.81
C PRO A 70 21.65 2.95 -3.06
N ASP A 71 22.65 3.31 -2.25
CA ASP A 71 23.46 2.35 -1.49
C ASP A 71 22.88 2.06 -0.09
N LYS A 72 21.81 2.76 0.32
CA LYS A 72 21.15 2.58 1.62
C LYS A 72 19.91 1.71 1.55
N LYS A 73 19.50 1.19 2.72
CA LYS A 73 18.22 0.52 2.93
C LYS A 73 17.24 1.45 3.65
N PRO A 74 15.92 1.35 3.39
CA PRO A 74 15.26 0.50 2.40
C PRO A 74 15.66 0.76 0.94
N ALA A 75 15.78 -0.30 0.13
CA ALA A 75 16.20 -0.22 -1.27
C ALA A 75 14.95 -0.19 -2.18
N VAL A 76 14.17 0.88 -2.12
CA VAL A 76 12.84 0.98 -2.75
C VAL A 76 12.82 0.71 -4.26
N HIS A 77 13.97 0.87 -4.94
CA HIS A 77 14.15 0.68 -6.37
C HIS A 77 14.46 -0.75 -6.82
N THR A 78 14.83 -1.67 -5.92
CA THR A 78 15.30 -3.00 -6.34
C THR A 78 14.16 -3.90 -6.81
N THR A 79 12.96 -3.70 -6.28
CA THR A 79 11.74 -4.38 -6.71
C THR A 79 10.88 -3.36 -7.46
N PRO A 80 10.77 -3.44 -8.81
CA PRO A 80 10.06 -2.43 -9.59
C PRO A 80 8.58 -2.28 -9.21
N LEU A 81 7.88 -3.39 -8.97
CA LEU A 81 6.57 -3.38 -8.30
C LEU A 81 6.83 -3.58 -6.80
N ASN A 82 7.01 -2.49 -6.07
CA ASN A 82 7.55 -2.53 -4.72
C ASN A 82 6.56 -3.16 -3.72
N HIS A 83 5.33 -2.64 -3.69
CA HIS A 83 4.24 -3.19 -2.89
C HIS A 83 2.87 -2.81 -3.46
N ILE A 84 1.83 -3.47 -2.95
CA ILE A 84 0.43 -3.10 -3.15
C ILE A 84 -0.20 -2.72 -1.81
N GLY A 85 -1.01 -1.67 -1.80
CA GLY A 85 -1.83 -1.28 -0.67
C GLY A 85 -3.28 -1.73 -0.85
N LEU A 86 -3.87 -2.27 0.21
CA LEU A 86 -5.24 -2.75 0.23
C LEU A 86 -6.04 -1.99 1.27
N TRP A 87 -7.20 -1.48 0.85
CA TRP A 87 -8.18 -0.90 1.77
C TRP A 87 -8.79 -1.96 2.67
N ILE A 88 -8.74 -1.72 3.99
CA ILE A 88 -9.32 -2.55 5.04
C ILE A 88 -10.36 -1.73 5.80
N ASP A 89 -11.56 -2.30 6.01
CA ASP A 89 -12.64 -1.61 6.73
C ASP A 89 -12.35 -1.41 8.23
N ASP A 90 -11.74 -2.40 8.88
CA ASP A 90 -11.27 -2.33 10.28
C ASP A 90 -9.87 -2.94 10.38
N LEU A 91 -8.85 -2.07 10.35
CA LEU A 91 -7.45 -2.47 10.33
C LEU A 91 -7.01 -3.11 11.66
N PRO A 92 -7.31 -2.56 12.86
CA PRO A 92 -6.99 -3.22 14.12
C PRO A 92 -7.56 -4.64 14.22
N VAL A 93 -8.83 -4.84 13.87
CA VAL A 93 -9.47 -6.17 13.87
C VAL A 93 -8.82 -7.10 12.85
N ALA A 94 -8.47 -6.58 11.67
CA ALA A 94 -7.77 -7.35 10.66
C ALA A 94 -6.41 -7.83 11.14
N VAL A 95 -5.62 -6.96 11.77
CA VAL A 95 -4.29 -7.28 12.29
C VAL A 95 -4.38 -8.33 13.38
N GLU A 96 -5.29 -8.17 14.34
CA GLU A 96 -5.50 -9.15 15.42
C GLU A 96 -5.85 -10.53 14.84
N TRP A 97 -6.86 -10.58 13.97
CA TRP A 97 -7.32 -11.84 13.39
C TRP A 97 -6.25 -12.49 12.50
N LEU A 98 -5.61 -11.73 11.61
CA LEU A 98 -4.58 -12.26 10.70
C LEU A 98 -3.37 -12.77 11.48
N THR A 99 -2.95 -12.06 12.53
CA THR A 99 -1.88 -12.53 13.42
C THR A 99 -2.28 -13.85 14.08
N SER A 100 -3.53 -13.97 14.55
CA SER A 100 -4.06 -15.21 15.12
C SER A 100 -4.15 -16.36 14.11
N GLN A 101 -4.17 -16.06 12.80
CA GLN A 101 -4.13 -17.06 11.73
C GLN A 101 -2.69 -17.42 11.29
N GLY A 102 -1.66 -16.84 11.91
CA GLY A 102 -0.26 -17.11 11.57
C GLY A 102 0.31 -16.24 10.44
N VAL A 103 -0.31 -15.09 10.15
CA VAL A 103 0.22 -14.12 9.19
C VAL A 103 1.39 -13.35 9.80
N ARG A 104 2.49 -13.28 9.06
CA ARG A 104 3.68 -12.53 9.45
C ARG A 104 3.57 -11.08 9.02
N PHE A 105 3.50 -10.18 9.99
CA PHE A 105 3.62 -8.74 9.75
C PHE A 105 5.10 -8.32 9.70
N ALA A 106 5.39 -7.32 8.88
CA ALA A 106 6.66 -6.62 8.92
C ALA A 106 6.76 -5.75 10.19
N PRO A 107 7.97 -5.39 10.65
CA PRO A 107 8.14 -4.54 11.82
C PRO A 107 7.46 -3.17 11.66
N GLY A 108 7.08 -2.57 12.80
CA GLY A 108 6.58 -1.20 12.87
C GLY A 108 5.11 -1.05 13.26
N GLY A 109 4.34 -2.15 13.23
CA GLY A 109 2.92 -2.14 13.62
C GLY A 109 2.08 -1.15 12.82
N ILE A 110 0.88 -0.85 13.35
CA ILE A 110 -0.01 0.18 12.79
C ILE A 110 0.58 1.57 13.04
N ARG A 111 0.77 2.34 11.99
CA ARG A 111 1.34 3.71 12.03
C ARG A 111 0.83 4.56 10.86
N LYS A 112 1.14 5.86 10.86
CA LYS A 112 0.80 6.74 9.74
C LYS A 112 1.70 6.51 8.51
N GLY A 113 1.09 6.32 7.35
CA GLY A 113 1.72 6.26 6.03
C GLY A 113 1.88 7.63 5.37
N ALA A 114 2.43 7.66 4.15
CA ALA A 114 2.70 8.90 3.41
C ALA A 114 1.44 9.72 3.09
N ALA A 115 0.34 9.04 2.74
CA ALA A 115 -0.97 9.65 2.51
C ALA A 115 -1.75 9.96 3.82
N GLY A 116 -1.16 9.72 5.01
CA GLY A 116 -1.76 10.04 6.31
C GLY A 116 -2.76 9.02 6.85
N PHE A 117 -2.97 7.89 6.18
CA PHE A 117 -3.77 6.77 6.68
C PHE A 117 -3.00 5.91 7.69
N ASP A 118 -3.72 5.16 8.51
CA ASP A 118 -3.12 4.13 9.35
C ASP A 118 -2.82 2.90 8.50
N ILE A 119 -1.58 2.41 8.58
CA ILE A 119 -1.03 1.37 7.73
C ILE A 119 -0.25 0.34 8.54
N THR A 120 -0.18 -0.88 8.03
CA THR A 120 0.81 -1.89 8.44
C THR A 120 1.18 -2.75 7.23
N PHE A 121 2.29 -3.48 7.30
CA PHE A 121 2.75 -4.31 6.19
C PHE A 121 2.78 -5.78 6.57
N LEU A 122 2.40 -6.65 5.64
CA LEU A 122 2.69 -8.07 5.69
C LEU A 122 4.10 -8.31 5.16
N HIS A 123 4.87 -9.14 5.85
CA HIS A 123 6.21 -9.46 5.43
C HIS A 123 6.17 -10.34 4.16
N PRO A 124 7.01 -10.08 3.12
CA PRO A 124 7.00 -10.88 1.89
C PRO A 124 7.29 -12.36 2.09
N LYS A 125 8.00 -12.71 3.17
CA LYS A 125 8.41 -14.08 3.50
C LYS A 125 7.83 -14.51 4.84
N ALA A 126 7.21 -15.69 4.90
CA ALA A 126 6.85 -16.36 6.16
C ALA A 126 8.07 -16.72 7.02
N ASN A 127 7.83 -17.23 8.24
CA ASN A 127 8.83 -17.88 9.10
C ASN A 127 8.18 -19.03 9.90
N GLU A 128 8.94 -19.68 10.80
CA GLU A 128 8.45 -20.82 11.60
C GLU A 128 7.29 -20.44 12.54
N GLU A 129 7.32 -19.24 13.12
CA GLU A 129 6.28 -18.75 14.05
C GLU A 129 5.02 -18.28 13.31
N PHE A 130 5.20 -17.63 12.17
CA PHE A 130 4.16 -17.07 11.33
C PHE A 130 4.29 -17.64 9.90
N PRO A 131 3.65 -18.79 9.63
CA PRO A 131 3.85 -19.55 8.39
C PRO A 131 3.19 -18.93 7.16
N ILE A 132 2.45 -17.82 7.29
CA ILE A 132 1.80 -17.14 6.16
C ILE A 132 2.47 -15.77 5.93
N GLY A 133 2.92 -15.50 4.71
CA GLY A 133 3.48 -14.21 4.31
C GLY A 133 2.85 -13.69 3.02
N GLY A 134 3.48 -12.70 2.39
CA GLY A 134 3.05 -12.14 1.12
C GLY A 134 3.54 -12.89 -0.14
N GLU A 135 4.10 -14.09 0.01
CA GLU A 135 4.61 -14.93 -1.10
C GLU A 135 5.53 -14.19 -2.09
N GLY A 136 6.47 -13.40 -1.54
CA GLY A 136 7.41 -12.59 -2.31
C GLY A 136 6.95 -11.16 -2.59
N VAL A 137 5.70 -10.82 -2.27
CA VAL A 137 5.13 -9.47 -2.42
C VAL A 137 5.04 -8.79 -1.04
N LEU A 138 5.51 -7.54 -0.95
CA LEU A 138 5.21 -6.69 0.19
C LEU A 138 3.77 -6.19 0.05
N ILE A 139 2.93 -6.42 1.05
CA ILE A 139 1.51 -6.04 1.01
C ILE A 139 1.26 -5.09 2.16
N GLU A 140 0.69 -3.94 1.85
CA GLU A 140 0.27 -2.94 2.82
C GLU A 140 -1.23 -3.05 3.07
N LEU A 141 -1.60 -3.02 4.34
CA LEU A 141 -2.99 -2.92 4.78
C LEU A 141 -3.23 -1.50 5.26
N VAL A 142 -4.24 -0.84 4.69
CA VAL A 142 -4.54 0.57 4.91
C VAL A 142 -5.94 0.69 5.48
N GLN A 143 -6.08 1.39 6.61
CA GLN A 143 -7.38 1.69 7.20
C GLN A 143 -8.18 2.59 6.26
N ALA A 144 -9.27 2.06 5.72
CA ALA A 144 -10.17 2.79 4.84
C ALA A 144 -10.93 3.88 5.61
N PRO A 145 -11.04 5.10 5.06
CA PRO A 145 -11.91 6.12 5.62
C PRO A 145 -13.39 5.76 5.37
N ALA A 146 -14.29 6.36 6.14
CA ALA A 146 -15.70 5.95 6.18
C ALA A 146 -16.40 6.05 4.82
N GLU A 147 -16.03 7.02 3.98
CA GLU A 147 -16.54 7.19 2.63
C GLU A 147 -16.14 6.05 1.68
N VAL A 148 -14.93 5.50 1.82
CA VAL A 148 -14.46 4.33 1.06
C VAL A 148 -15.26 3.10 1.49
N VAL A 149 -15.39 2.86 2.80
CA VAL A 149 -16.18 1.74 3.33
C VAL A 149 -17.63 1.80 2.82
N LYS A 150 -18.27 2.98 2.89
CA LYS A 150 -19.64 3.18 2.41
C LYS A 150 -19.78 2.92 0.91
N ALA A 151 -18.85 3.42 0.10
CA ALA A 151 -18.91 3.28 -1.35
C ALA A 151 -18.76 1.81 -1.79
N PHE A 152 -17.79 1.08 -1.23
CA PHE A 152 -17.62 -0.35 -1.52
C PHE A 152 -18.76 -1.21 -0.99
N ALA A 153 -19.32 -0.87 0.18
CA ALA A 153 -20.51 -1.55 0.70
C ALA A 153 -21.73 -1.37 -0.22
N ALA A 154 -21.93 -0.17 -0.77
CA ALA A 154 -23.01 0.09 -1.72
C ALA A 154 -22.83 -0.70 -3.04
N LEU A 155 -21.60 -0.82 -3.55
CA LEU A 155 -21.34 -1.66 -4.72
C LEU A 155 -21.60 -3.15 -4.44
N ALA A 156 -21.12 -3.67 -3.31
CA ALA A 156 -21.32 -5.06 -2.94
C ALA A 156 -22.81 -5.42 -2.77
N ALA A 157 -23.64 -4.49 -2.28
CA ALA A 157 -25.08 -4.69 -2.17
C ALA A 157 -25.79 -4.78 -3.53
N ASN A 158 -25.20 -4.19 -4.58
CA ASN A 158 -25.74 -4.16 -5.94
C ASN A 158 -25.09 -5.18 -6.88
N ALA A 159 -24.11 -5.96 -6.39
CA ALA A 159 -23.50 -7.05 -7.14
C ALA A 159 -24.39 -8.29 -7.03
N HIS A 160 -25.18 -8.54 -8.08
CA HIS A 160 -25.97 -9.77 -8.26
C HIS A 160 -25.23 -10.75 -9.16
#